data_AF-A0A6N9H497-F1
#
_entry.id   AF-A0A6N9H497-F1
#
_cell.length_a   1.000
_cell.length_b   1.000
_cell.length_c   1.000
_cell.angle_alpha   90.00
_cell.angle_beta   90.00
_cell.angle_gamma   90.00
#
_symmetry.space_group_name_H-M   'P 1'
#
loop_
_entity.id
_entity.type
_entity.pdbx_description
1 polymer ?
#
loop_
_entity_poly.entity_id
_entity_poly.type
_entity_poly.pdbx_seq_one_letter_code
_entity_poly.pdbx_strand_id
1 'polypeptide(L)'
;VRELVAPGRAQRLATPWAALRGIAPVAALAGPGEAVPYGEAWGDGLLWGLAPLPQHRAYWFAAWPDGQRSEPLDPAAAAARARIPLRSQRAHPAIVRALDAGSGILAARLWEAPPLRRYVRGRYAVIGDAAHAALPNLGRGANDAILDAVALAAALNRTAEAHPRGRERALAAWQARRLASTQAARAGARAVMGVATGRRLRWLREAASARP
;
A
#
# COMPACT_ATOMS: atom_id res chain seq x y z
N VAL A 1 -0.79 -19.48 -6.10
CA VAL A 1 -1.13 -19.94 -4.72
C VAL A 1 -2.53 -19.54 -4.25
N ARG A 2 -3.00 -18.28 -4.43
CA ARG A 2 -4.37 -17.87 -4.03
C ARG A 2 -5.48 -18.78 -4.56
N GLU A 3 -5.36 -19.20 -5.82
CA GLU A 3 -6.31 -20.10 -6.48
C GLU A 3 -6.50 -21.43 -5.72
N LEU A 4 -5.48 -21.88 -4.99
CA LEU A 4 -5.53 -23.09 -4.18
C LEU A 4 -6.45 -22.95 -2.95
N VAL A 5 -6.78 -21.72 -2.53
CA VAL A 5 -7.67 -21.44 -1.40
C VAL A 5 -8.99 -20.86 -1.89
N ALA A 6 -8.96 -19.95 -2.86
CA ALA A 6 -10.13 -19.25 -3.37
C ALA A 6 -10.10 -19.17 -4.90
N PRO A 7 -10.65 -20.20 -5.58
CA PRO A 7 -10.76 -20.18 -7.04
C PRO A 7 -11.50 -18.95 -7.56
N GLY A 8 -11.03 -18.39 -8.67
CA GLY A 8 -11.56 -17.16 -9.25
C GLY A 8 -11.20 -15.88 -8.48
N ARG A 9 -10.32 -15.95 -7.48
CA ARG A 9 -9.86 -14.81 -6.67
C ARG A 9 -8.32 -14.66 -6.65
N ALA A 10 -7.64 -15.29 -7.60
CA ALA A 10 -6.18 -15.18 -7.72
C ALA A 10 -5.71 -13.90 -8.41
N GLN A 11 -6.50 -13.31 -9.30
CA GLN A 11 -6.11 -12.11 -10.04
C GLN A 11 -6.08 -10.88 -9.14
N ARG A 12 -4.97 -10.14 -9.18
CA ARG A 12 -4.83 -8.84 -8.50
C ARG A 12 -5.79 -7.80 -9.12
N LEU A 13 -6.26 -6.88 -8.30
CA LEU A 13 -7.14 -5.78 -8.70
C LEU A 13 -6.30 -4.54 -9.01
N ALA A 14 -6.42 -4.06 -10.25
CA ALA A 14 -5.84 -2.78 -10.65
C ALA A 14 -6.48 -1.65 -9.85
N THR A 15 -5.65 -0.74 -9.35
CA THR A 15 -6.13 0.49 -8.72
C THR A 15 -5.74 1.70 -9.57
N PRO A 16 -6.42 2.84 -9.43
CA PRO A 16 -6.08 4.03 -10.22
C PRO A 16 -4.78 4.71 -9.75
N TRP A 17 -4.18 4.27 -8.65
CA TRP A 17 -3.03 4.94 -8.04
C TRP A 17 -1.71 4.39 -8.55
N ALA A 18 -0.80 5.30 -8.87
CA ALA A 18 0.62 5.02 -8.95
C ALA A 18 1.32 5.54 -7.70
N ALA A 19 2.50 5.00 -7.44
CA ALA A 19 3.39 5.48 -6.40
C ALA A 19 4.80 5.68 -6.95
N LEU A 20 5.44 6.76 -6.49
CA LEU A 20 6.87 6.98 -6.58
C LEU A 20 7.46 6.91 -5.19
N ARG A 21 8.66 6.38 -5.09
CA ARG A 21 9.44 6.41 -3.85
C ARG A 21 10.92 6.39 -4.13
N GLY A 22 11.69 6.90 -3.20
CA GLY A 22 13.14 6.94 -3.31
C GLY A 22 13.80 7.34 -2.01
N ILE A 23 15.12 7.52 -2.10
CA ILE A 23 15.94 8.02 -1.02
C ILE A 23 16.65 9.27 -1.54
N ALA A 24 16.69 10.31 -0.72
CA ALA A 24 17.40 11.55 -1.03
C ALA A 24 18.28 11.98 0.15
N PRO A 25 19.42 12.66 -0.09
CA PRO A 25 20.17 13.31 0.98
C PRO A 25 19.33 14.42 1.63
N VAL A 26 19.37 14.54 2.95
CA VAL A 26 18.66 15.57 3.72
C VAL A 26 19.01 16.98 3.24
N ALA A 27 20.27 17.21 2.88
CA ALA A 27 20.76 18.49 2.35
C ALA A 27 20.08 18.90 1.02
N ALA A 28 19.51 17.96 0.28
CA ALA A 28 18.75 18.26 -0.93
C ALA A 28 17.29 18.62 -0.64
N LEU A 29 16.78 18.37 0.56
CA LEU A 29 15.35 18.44 0.87
C LEU A 29 14.92 19.75 1.54
N ALA A 30 15.85 20.54 2.07
CA ALA A 30 15.60 21.80 2.74
C ALA A 30 16.65 22.86 2.36
N GLY A 31 16.24 24.13 2.34
CA GLY A 31 17.18 25.25 2.16
C GLY A 31 18.04 25.50 3.40
N PRO A 32 19.05 26.39 3.32
CA PRO A 32 19.87 26.77 4.47
C PRO A 32 19.00 27.27 5.64
N GLY A 33 19.11 26.62 6.81
CA GLY A 33 18.35 26.97 8.01
C GLY A 33 16.89 26.48 8.04
N GLU A 34 16.41 25.81 6.99
CA GLU A 34 15.06 25.23 6.95
C GLU A 34 15.05 23.80 7.54
N ALA A 35 14.04 23.49 8.35
CA ALA A 35 13.84 22.13 8.84
C ALA A 35 13.20 21.25 7.74
N VAL A 36 13.63 19.99 7.63
CA VAL A 36 12.94 19.02 6.75
C VAL A 36 11.56 18.70 7.33
N PRO A 37 10.47 18.83 6.56
CA PRO A 37 9.11 18.58 7.04
C PRO A 37 8.81 17.07 7.03
N TYR A 38 9.41 16.33 7.96
CA TYR A 38 9.08 14.92 8.13
C TYR A 38 7.60 14.74 8.46
N GLY A 39 7.03 13.64 7.98
CA GLY A 39 5.61 13.34 8.11
C GLY A 39 4.96 13.04 6.77
N GLU A 40 3.63 13.03 6.78
CA GLU A 40 2.81 12.74 5.62
C GLU A 40 1.82 13.90 5.45
N ALA A 41 1.59 14.31 4.20
CA ALA A 41 0.62 15.33 3.85
C ALA A 41 -0.34 14.80 2.78
N TRP A 42 -1.61 15.16 2.95
CA TRP A 42 -2.73 14.72 2.12
C TRP A 42 -3.44 15.93 1.53
N GLY A 43 -4.01 15.77 0.33
CA GLY A 43 -4.84 16.79 -0.28
C GLY A 43 -4.70 16.83 -1.79
N ASP A 44 -5.65 17.51 -2.42
CA ASP A 44 -5.66 17.91 -3.84
C ASP A 44 -5.47 16.81 -4.91
N GLY A 45 -5.33 15.53 -4.54
CA GLY A 45 -5.02 14.47 -5.50
C GLY A 45 -3.75 13.71 -5.18
N LEU A 46 -3.08 14.04 -4.08
CA LEU A 46 -1.76 13.56 -3.75
C LEU A 46 -1.69 13.15 -2.27
N LEU A 47 -1.07 12.01 -2.03
CA LEU A 47 -0.52 11.64 -0.74
C LEU A 47 1.00 11.64 -0.90
N TRP A 48 1.72 12.35 -0.05
CA TRP A 48 3.18 12.33 -0.07
C TRP A 48 3.73 12.38 1.34
N GLY A 49 4.96 11.91 1.52
CA GLY A 49 5.61 11.97 2.81
C GLY A 49 7.11 11.79 2.76
N LEU A 50 7.72 12.12 3.91
CA LEU A 50 9.14 12.06 4.18
C LEU A 50 9.35 11.37 5.53
N ALA A 51 10.26 10.41 5.57
CA ALA A 51 10.69 9.74 6.79
C ALA A 51 12.22 9.80 6.92
N PRO A 52 12.76 10.09 8.11
CA PRO A 52 14.20 10.16 8.32
C PRO A 52 14.84 8.78 8.15
N LEU A 53 16.02 8.75 7.55
CA LEU A 53 16.90 7.58 7.51
C LEU A 53 18.26 7.93 8.15
N PRO A 54 19.01 6.93 8.62
CA PRO A 54 20.39 7.13 9.06
C PRO A 54 21.28 7.70 7.94
N GLN A 55 22.46 8.22 8.33
CA GLN A 55 23.46 8.82 7.42
C GLN A 55 22.94 10.03 6.63
N HIS A 56 22.19 10.94 7.27
CA HIS A 56 21.69 12.17 6.65
C HIS A 56 20.89 11.94 5.36
N ARG A 57 20.07 10.90 5.34
CA ARG A 57 19.16 10.58 4.23
C ARG A 57 17.71 10.65 4.68
N ALA A 58 16.80 10.74 3.74
CA ALA A 58 15.38 10.56 3.97
C ALA A 58 14.78 9.64 2.92
N TYR A 59 13.86 8.78 3.36
CA TYR A 59 12.95 8.08 2.48
C TYR A 59 11.81 9.03 2.11
N TRP A 60 11.46 9.08 0.84
CA TRP A 60 10.35 9.86 0.35
C TRP A 60 9.41 9.00 -0.47
N PHE A 61 8.13 9.35 -0.48
CA PHE A 61 7.13 8.70 -1.29
C PHE A 61 6.05 9.68 -1.73
N ALA A 62 5.42 9.37 -2.84
CA ALA A 62 4.25 10.06 -3.37
C ALA A 62 3.31 9.05 -4.01
N ALA A 63 2.01 9.21 -3.83
CA ALA A 63 0.98 8.42 -4.48
C ALA A 63 -0.13 9.34 -4.99
N TRP A 64 -0.54 9.11 -6.24
CA TRP A 64 -1.57 9.92 -6.91
C TRP A 64 -2.35 9.04 -7.89
N PRO A 65 -3.61 9.39 -8.21
CA PRO A 65 -4.33 8.75 -9.29
C PRO A 65 -3.70 9.18 -10.63
N ASP A 66 -3.01 8.28 -11.32
CA ASP A 66 -2.31 8.63 -12.56
C ASP A 66 -3.14 8.33 -13.83
N GLY A 67 -4.34 7.77 -13.66
CA GLY A 67 -5.28 7.44 -14.72
C GLY A 67 -4.87 6.27 -15.63
N GLN A 68 -3.68 5.70 -15.43
CA GLN A 68 -3.17 4.59 -16.23
C GLN A 68 -3.49 3.24 -15.59
N ARG A 69 -3.36 2.16 -16.35
CA ARG A 69 -3.54 0.78 -15.84
C ARG A 69 -2.43 -0.18 -16.27
N SER A 70 -1.47 0.30 -17.07
CA SER A 70 -0.34 -0.47 -17.58
C SER A 70 0.77 -0.60 -16.54
N GLU A 71 1.56 -1.68 -16.71
CA GLU A 71 2.82 -1.96 -16.02
C GLU A 71 3.82 -2.61 -16.99
N PRO A 72 5.14 -2.46 -16.77
CA PRO A 72 5.77 -1.66 -15.71
C PRO A 72 5.61 -0.16 -15.95
N LEU A 73 5.77 0.65 -14.91
CA LEU A 73 5.82 2.10 -15.05
C LEU A 73 7.27 2.53 -15.33
N ASP A 74 7.46 3.33 -16.38
CA ASP A 74 8.71 4.05 -16.59
C ASP A 74 8.88 5.12 -15.48
N PRO A 75 9.97 5.08 -14.68
CA PRO A 75 10.16 6.02 -13.58
C PRO A 75 10.24 7.49 -14.00
N ALA A 76 10.89 7.80 -15.13
CA ALA A 76 11.05 9.17 -15.61
C ALA A 76 9.71 9.73 -16.10
N ALA A 77 8.95 8.94 -16.86
CA ALA A 77 7.61 9.32 -17.31
C ALA A 77 6.63 9.43 -16.14
N ALA A 78 6.72 8.53 -15.15
CA ALA A 78 5.90 8.59 -13.93
C ALA A 78 6.24 9.83 -13.09
N ALA A 79 7.52 10.17 -12.93
CA ALA A 79 7.96 11.39 -12.27
C ALA A 79 7.47 12.65 -13.00
N ALA A 80 7.56 12.69 -14.32
CA ALA A 80 7.04 13.80 -15.13
C ALA A 80 5.52 13.99 -14.93
N ARG A 81 4.75 12.90 -14.88
CA ARG A 81 3.30 12.96 -14.59
C ARG A 81 3.01 13.37 -13.15
N ALA A 82 3.78 12.87 -12.18
CA ALA A 82 3.62 13.24 -10.77
C ALA A 82 3.89 14.74 -10.53
N ARG A 83 4.78 15.36 -11.31
CA ARG A 83 5.05 16.81 -11.20
C ARG A 83 3.81 17.67 -11.44
N ILE A 84 2.84 17.21 -12.22
CA ILE A 84 1.60 17.96 -12.49
C ILE A 84 0.80 18.18 -11.19
N PRO A 85 0.35 17.14 -10.47
CA PRO A 85 -0.28 17.33 -9.17
C PRO A 85 0.67 17.98 -8.17
N LEU A 86 1.97 17.64 -8.15
CA LEU A 86 2.89 18.23 -7.16
C LEU A 86 3.08 19.75 -7.31
N ARG A 87 3.07 20.29 -8.55
CA ARG A 87 3.24 21.73 -8.79
C ARG A 87 1.93 22.52 -8.78
N SER A 88 0.83 21.89 -9.17
CA SER A 88 -0.50 22.53 -9.15
C SER A 88 -1.14 22.56 -7.77
N GLN A 89 -0.58 21.83 -6.81
CA GLN A 89 -1.11 21.64 -5.47
C GLN A 89 -0.11 22.16 -4.46
N ARG A 90 -0.55 22.45 -3.24
CA ARG A 90 0.29 22.97 -2.15
C ARG A 90 1.28 21.92 -1.60
N ALA A 91 1.84 21.07 -2.46
CA ALA A 91 2.87 20.12 -2.08
C ALA A 91 4.09 20.89 -1.59
N HIS A 92 4.69 20.43 -0.50
CA HIS A 92 5.82 21.13 0.10
C HIS A 92 7.02 21.12 -0.87
N PRO A 93 7.77 22.23 -1.05
CA PRO A 93 8.92 22.27 -1.96
C PRO A 93 9.90 21.09 -1.83
N ALA A 94 10.04 20.56 -0.61
CA ALA A 94 10.82 19.37 -0.27
C ALA A 94 10.50 18.13 -1.13
N ILE A 95 9.24 17.87 -1.51
CA ILE A 95 8.92 16.67 -2.32
C ILE A 95 9.37 16.84 -3.78
N VAL A 96 9.27 18.06 -4.32
CA VAL A 96 9.77 18.37 -5.66
C VAL A 96 11.29 18.24 -5.67
N ARG A 97 11.96 18.78 -4.64
CA ARG A 97 13.40 18.61 -4.47
C ARG A 97 13.80 17.14 -4.31
N ALA A 98 13.01 16.33 -3.60
CA ALA A 98 13.25 14.90 -3.45
C ALA A 98 13.18 14.13 -4.77
N LEU A 99 12.23 14.51 -5.64
CA LEU A 99 12.10 13.97 -6.99
C LEU A 99 13.25 14.38 -7.91
N ASP A 100 13.71 15.63 -7.80
CA ASP A 100 14.79 16.14 -8.63
C ASP A 100 16.16 15.61 -8.18
N ALA A 101 16.37 15.42 -6.88
CA ALA A 101 17.60 14.88 -6.30
C ALA A 101 17.67 13.35 -6.29
N GLY A 102 16.52 12.67 -6.46
CA GLY A 102 16.42 11.23 -6.30
C GLY A 102 17.06 10.45 -7.44
N SER A 103 18.16 9.75 -7.15
CA SER A 103 18.64 8.65 -7.99
C SER A 103 17.91 7.35 -7.64
N GLY A 104 17.57 6.52 -8.63
CA GLY A 104 16.95 5.21 -8.37
C GLY A 104 15.49 5.29 -7.93
N ILE A 105 14.74 6.24 -8.48
CA ILE A 105 13.29 6.38 -8.23
C ILE A 105 12.58 5.08 -8.61
N LEU A 106 11.84 4.52 -7.66
CA LEU A 106 10.97 3.37 -7.90
C LEU A 106 9.58 3.87 -8.26
N ALA A 107 9.10 3.51 -9.45
CA ALA A 107 7.73 3.72 -9.87
C ALA A 107 6.97 2.41 -9.86
N ALA A 108 5.81 2.40 -9.21
CA ALA A 108 4.96 1.22 -9.12
C ALA A 108 3.48 1.60 -9.26
N ARG A 109 2.74 0.76 -9.99
CA ARG A 109 1.28 0.76 -9.89
C ARG A 109 0.91 0.14 -8.55
N LEU A 110 -0.07 0.72 -7.87
CA LEU A 110 -0.61 0.11 -6.67
C LEU A 110 -1.67 -0.92 -7.06
N TRP A 111 -1.53 -2.13 -6.52
CA TRP A 111 -2.47 -3.24 -6.71
C TRP A 111 -2.99 -3.68 -5.36
N GLU A 112 -4.20 -4.22 -5.35
CA GLU A 112 -4.77 -4.87 -4.18
C GLU A 112 -5.16 -6.30 -4.52
N ALA A 113 -5.22 -7.15 -3.52
CA ALA A 113 -5.81 -8.46 -3.71
C ALA A 113 -7.34 -8.43 -3.55
N PRO A 114 -8.11 -9.24 -4.29
CA PRO A 114 -9.54 -9.40 -4.05
C PRO A 114 -9.80 -9.85 -2.61
N PRO A 115 -10.86 -9.35 -1.94
CA PRO A 115 -11.20 -9.79 -0.60
C PRO A 115 -11.42 -11.30 -0.55
N LEU A 116 -10.91 -11.94 0.51
CA LEU A 116 -11.15 -13.36 0.78
C LEU A 116 -12.06 -13.54 1.98
N ARG A 117 -12.91 -14.56 1.89
CA ARG A 117 -13.78 -15.01 3.00
C ARG A 117 -13.19 -16.20 3.78
N ARG A 118 -12.07 -16.76 3.31
CA ARG A 118 -11.30 -17.82 3.96
C ARG A 118 -9.83 -17.72 3.59
N TYR A 119 -8.94 -18.11 4.50
CA TYR A 119 -7.50 -18.24 4.21
C TYR A 119 -7.02 -19.68 4.10
N VAL A 120 -7.90 -20.64 4.36
CA VAL A 120 -7.57 -22.07 4.39
C VAL A 120 -8.53 -22.84 3.47
N ARG A 121 -7.98 -23.82 2.72
CA ARG A 121 -8.76 -24.86 2.03
C ARG A 121 -7.99 -26.19 2.11
N GLY A 122 -8.51 -27.14 2.87
CA GLY A 122 -7.80 -28.39 3.16
C GLY A 122 -6.45 -28.10 3.82
N ARG A 123 -5.37 -28.62 3.22
CA ARG A 123 -3.98 -28.40 3.68
C ARG A 123 -3.33 -27.11 3.18
N TYR A 124 -4.04 -26.30 2.39
CA TYR A 124 -3.50 -25.05 1.85
C TYR A 124 -3.89 -23.87 2.74
N ALA A 125 -2.90 -23.04 3.08
CA ALA A 125 -3.09 -21.76 3.75
C ALA A 125 -2.36 -20.66 2.97
N VAL A 126 -2.94 -19.46 2.92
CA VAL A 126 -2.30 -18.27 2.32
C VAL A 126 -2.08 -17.20 3.39
N ILE A 127 -0.90 -16.57 3.38
CA ILE A 127 -0.51 -15.52 4.32
C ILE A 127 0.02 -14.28 3.58
N GLY A 128 0.18 -13.16 4.29
CA GLY A 128 0.79 -11.95 3.73
C GLY A 128 0.03 -11.42 2.50
N ASP A 129 0.74 -10.91 1.51
CA ASP A 129 0.13 -10.35 0.29
C ASP A 129 -0.73 -11.38 -0.46
N ALA A 130 -0.34 -12.66 -0.41
CA ALA A 130 -1.12 -13.75 -0.98
C ALA A 130 -2.47 -13.96 -0.26
N ALA A 131 -2.71 -13.38 0.91
CA ALA A 131 -3.99 -13.35 1.61
C ALA A 131 -4.67 -11.97 1.56
N HIS A 132 -3.90 -10.90 1.76
CA HIS A 132 -4.45 -9.58 2.10
C HIS A 132 -3.66 -8.38 1.54
N ALA A 133 -2.98 -8.52 0.39
CA ALA A 133 -2.30 -7.38 -0.24
C ALA A 133 -3.21 -6.14 -0.31
N ALA A 134 -2.71 -5.04 0.24
CA ALA A 134 -3.41 -3.78 0.47
C ALA A 134 -2.59 -2.60 -0.05
N LEU A 135 -3.22 -1.43 -0.15
CA LEU A 135 -2.49 -0.19 -0.40
C LEU A 135 -1.52 0.10 0.78
N PRO A 136 -0.33 0.67 0.50
CA PRO A 136 0.76 0.75 1.47
C PRO A 136 0.56 1.83 2.54
N ASN A 137 -0.43 2.71 2.39
CA ASN A 137 -0.63 3.93 3.17
C ASN A 137 -0.91 3.73 4.67
N LEU A 138 -1.19 2.51 5.13
CA LEU A 138 -1.32 2.22 6.57
C LEU A 138 -0.06 1.59 7.18
N GLY A 139 0.98 1.31 6.38
CA GLY A 139 2.20 0.65 6.88
C GLY A 139 1.97 -0.76 7.45
N ARG A 140 0.85 -1.42 7.09
CA ARG A 140 0.42 -2.68 7.70
C ARG A 140 0.87 -3.95 6.98
N GLY A 141 1.11 -3.92 5.67
CA GLY A 141 1.29 -5.14 4.87
C GLY A 141 2.37 -6.09 5.39
N ALA A 142 3.60 -5.58 5.57
CA ALA A 142 4.72 -6.38 6.07
C ALA A 142 4.49 -6.85 7.52
N ASN A 143 3.99 -5.96 8.38
CA ASN A 143 3.70 -6.28 9.79
C ASN A 143 2.63 -7.38 9.89
N ASP A 144 1.56 -7.30 9.11
CA ASP A 144 0.50 -8.30 9.07
C ASP A 144 0.99 -9.63 8.48
N ALA A 145 1.91 -9.62 7.51
CA ALA A 145 2.53 -10.84 6.99
C ALA A 145 3.39 -11.56 8.04
N ILE A 146 4.20 -10.82 8.80
CA ILE A 146 5.01 -11.37 9.90
C ILE A 146 4.10 -11.96 10.98
N LEU A 147 3.07 -11.21 11.39
CA LEU A 147 2.13 -11.67 12.40
C LEU A 147 1.31 -12.89 11.92
N ASP A 148 1.01 -13.00 10.62
CA ASP A 148 0.38 -14.21 10.05
C ASP A 148 1.29 -15.43 10.24
N ALA A 149 2.59 -15.29 9.90
CA ALA A 149 3.56 -16.37 9.98
C ALA A 149 3.76 -16.85 11.42
N VAL A 150 3.95 -15.93 12.38
CA VAL A 150 4.10 -16.24 13.80
C VAL A 150 2.82 -16.90 14.35
N ALA A 151 1.64 -16.36 14.02
CA ALA A 151 0.38 -16.92 14.47
C ALA A 151 0.12 -18.33 13.88
N LEU A 152 0.53 -18.56 12.63
CA LEU A 152 0.39 -19.85 11.96
C LEU A 152 1.31 -20.89 12.61
N ALA A 153 2.58 -20.55 12.81
CA ALA A 153 3.54 -21.42 13.49
C ALA A 153 3.05 -21.78 14.90
N ALA A 154 2.60 -20.79 15.68
CA ALA A 154 2.06 -21.02 17.02
C ALA A 154 0.79 -21.90 17.01
N ALA A 155 -0.07 -21.78 16.01
CA ALA A 155 -1.26 -22.63 15.88
C ALA A 155 -0.88 -24.08 15.58
N LEU A 156 0.06 -24.31 14.65
CA LEU A 156 0.50 -25.64 14.27
C LEU A 156 1.27 -26.35 15.40
N ASN A 157 2.11 -25.63 16.14
CA ASN A 157 2.90 -26.20 17.24
C ASN A 157 2.04 -26.58 18.47
N ARG A 158 0.92 -25.90 18.72
CA ARG A 158 0.01 -26.25 19.83
C ARG A 158 -0.75 -27.55 19.59
N THR A 159 -1.00 -27.88 18.34
CA THR A 159 -1.57 -29.17 17.94
C THR A 159 -0.42 -30.12 17.65
N ALA A 160 0.28 -30.55 18.70
CA ALA A 160 1.45 -31.44 18.61
C ALA A 160 1.12 -32.84 18.04
N GLU A 161 -0.16 -33.13 17.76
CA GLU A 161 -0.55 -34.35 17.08
C GLU A 161 -0.33 -34.23 15.56
N ALA A 162 0.51 -35.10 15.01
CA ALA A 162 0.67 -35.30 13.57
C ALA A 162 -0.62 -35.81 12.86
N HIS A 163 -1.75 -35.84 13.58
CA HIS A 163 -3.03 -36.31 13.08
C HIS A 163 -3.72 -35.26 12.17
N PRO A 164 -4.31 -35.67 11.03
CA PRO A 164 -4.94 -34.73 10.08
C PRO A 164 -5.97 -33.78 10.71
N ARG A 165 -6.81 -34.29 11.63
CA ARG A 165 -7.82 -33.48 12.32
C ARG A 165 -7.21 -32.38 13.22
N GLY A 166 -6.03 -32.64 13.79
CA GLY A 166 -5.29 -31.65 14.58
C GLY A 166 -4.85 -30.46 13.73
N ARG A 167 -4.29 -30.74 12.54
CA ARG A 167 -3.85 -29.71 11.60
C ARG A 167 -5.02 -28.86 11.09
N GLU A 168 -6.14 -29.47 10.76
CA GLU A 168 -7.35 -28.75 10.33
C GLU A 168 -7.85 -27.79 11.42
N ARG A 169 -7.90 -28.25 12.68
CA ARG A 169 -8.27 -27.42 13.83
C ARG A 169 -7.30 -26.25 14.03
N ALA A 170 -5.99 -26.49 13.92
CA ALA A 170 -4.98 -25.44 14.02
C ALA A 170 -5.15 -24.37 12.94
N LEU A 171 -5.31 -24.78 11.67
CA LEU A 171 -5.52 -23.86 10.56
C LEU A 171 -6.82 -23.07 10.69
N ALA A 172 -7.90 -23.70 11.16
CA ALA A 172 -9.16 -23.03 11.45
C ALA A 172 -9.01 -21.98 12.56
N ALA A 173 -8.34 -22.33 13.66
CA ALA A 173 -8.09 -21.43 14.78
C ALA A 173 -7.15 -20.26 14.40
N TRP A 174 -6.19 -20.51 13.50
CA TRP A 174 -5.33 -19.47 12.95
C TRP A 174 -6.13 -18.50 12.07
N GLN A 175 -6.87 -19.00 11.07
CA GLN A 175 -7.59 -18.10 10.14
C GLN A 175 -8.62 -17.23 10.86
N ALA A 176 -9.29 -17.76 11.88
CA ALA A 176 -10.30 -17.03 12.66
C ALA A 176 -9.71 -15.77 13.33
N ARG A 177 -8.44 -15.81 13.73
CA ARG A 177 -7.74 -14.67 14.34
C ARG A 177 -7.25 -13.64 13.32
N ARG A 178 -6.92 -14.08 12.11
CA ARG A 178 -6.20 -13.25 11.12
C ARG A 178 -7.13 -12.63 10.08
N LEU A 179 -8.16 -13.35 9.65
CA LEU A 179 -8.95 -13.00 8.48
C LEU A 179 -9.66 -11.65 8.63
N ALA A 180 -10.43 -11.48 9.72
CA ALA A 180 -11.22 -10.25 9.90
C ALA A 180 -10.32 -9.01 10.00
N SER A 181 -9.29 -9.06 10.84
CA SER A 181 -8.39 -7.93 11.06
C SER A 181 -7.64 -7.52 9.78
N THR A 182 -7.05 -8.48 9.07
CA THR A 182 -6.28 -8.17 7.85
C THR A 182 -7.17 -7.74 6.67
N GLN A 183 -8.37 -8.30 6.53
CA GLN A 183 -9.33 -7.81 5.52
C GLN A 183 -9.88 -6.41 5.86
N ALA A 184 -10.09 -6.11 7.14
CA ALA A 184 -10.47 -4.77 7.59
C ALA A 184 -9.33 -3.76 7.34
N ALA A 185 -8.08 -4.12 7.63
CA ALA A 185 -6.91 -3.30 7.32
C ALA A 185 -6.82 -3.00 5.81
N ARG A 186 -7.01 -4.01 4.95
CA ARG A 186 -7.04 -3.85 3.48
C ARG A 186 -8.13 -2.86 3.04
N ALA A 187 -9.35 -3.03 3.55
CA ALA A 187 -10.46 -2.13 3.24
C ALA A 187 -10.23 -0.70 3.75
N GLY A 188 -9.67 -0.57 4.95
CA GLY A 188 -9.31 0.70 5.56
C GLY A 188 -8.23 1.44 4.78
N ALA A 189 -7.20 0.72 4.31
CA ALA A 189 -6.13 1.31 3.49
C ALA A 189 -6.71 1.94 2.22
N ARG A 190 -7.60 1.23 1.52
CA ARG A 190 -8.33 1.76 0.36
C ARG A 190 -9.16 3.01 0.69
N ALA A 191 -9.88 2.99 1.81
CA ALA A 191 -10.71 4.12 2.23
C ALA A 191 -9.86 5.37 2.51
N VAL A 192 -8.78 5.22 3.29
CA VAL A 192 -7.84 6.30 3.62
C VAL A 192 -7.16 6.82 2.36
N MET A 193 -6.71 5.94 1.46
CA MET A 193 -6.09 6.37 0.20
C MET A 193 -7.05 7.20 -0.68
N GLY A 194 -8.33 6.80 -0.72
CA GLY A 194 -9.37 7.55 -1.43
C GLY A 194 -9.67 8.93 -0.84
N VAL A 195 -9.58 9.07 0.49
CA VAL A 195 -9.72 10.36 1.20
C VAL A 195 -8.49 11.23 0.94
N ALA A 196 -7.29 10.67 1.17
CA ALA A 196 -6.03 11.41 1.08
C ALA A 196 -5.77 11.98 -0.32
N THR A 197 -6.20 11.27 -1.37
CA THR A 197 -6.08 11.75 -2.76
C THR A 197 -7.35 12.46 -3.29
N GLY A 198 -8.26 12.88 -2.41
CA GLY A 198 -9.40 13.72 -2.81
C GLY A 198 -10.43 13.08 -3.75
N ARG A 199 -10.37 11.76 -3.99
CA ARG A 199 -11.30 11.08 -4.92
C ARG A 199 -12.74 11.09 -4.44
N ARG A 200 -12.99 11.11 -3.12
CA ARG A 200 -14.37 11.20 -2.58
C ARG A 200 -15.04 12.54 -2.91
N LEU A 201 -14.28 13.63 -2.98
CA LEU A 201 -14.82 14.96 -3.29
C LEU A 201 -14.92 15.22 -4.80
N ARG A 202 -14.01 14.65 -5.60
CA ARG A 202 -14.02 14.79 -7.06
C ARG A 202 -15.23 14.08 -7.70
N TRP A 203 -15.58 12.87 -7.22
CA TRP A 203 -16.79 12.17 -7.67
C TRP A 203 -18.08 12.92 -7.31
N LEU A 204 -18.18 13.52 -6.13
CA LEU A 204 -19.34 14.33 -5.73
C LEU A 204 -19.46 15.61 -6.58
N ARG A 205 -18.34 16.21 -6.97
CA ARG A 205 -18.32 17.37 -7.89
C ARG A 205 -18.71 16.96 -9.31
N GLU A 206 -18.14 15.89 -9.85
CA GLU A 206 -18.50 15.37 -11.19
C GLU A 206 -19.96 14.92 -11.26
N ALA A 207 -20.50 14.28 -10.21
CA ALA A 207 -21.92 13.92 -10.12
C ALA A 207 -22.85 15.13 -9.97
N ALA A 208 -22.39 16.23 -9.36
CA ALA A 208 -23.12 17.48 -9.28
C ALA A 208 -23.08 18.28 -10.60
N SER A 209 -21.99 18.17 -11.36
CA SER A 209 -21.82 18.81 -12.68
C SER A 209 -22.46 18.02 -13.83
N ALA A 210 -22.89 16.78 -13.60
CA ALA A 210 -23.53 15.91 -14.60
C ALA A 210 -25.07 15.89 -14.51
N ARG A 211 -25.68 16.81 -13.75
CA ARG A 211 -27.13 17.04 -13.79
C ARG A 211 -27.42 18.19 -14.77
N PRO A 212 -28.26 17.97 -15.80
CA PRO A 212 -28.64 19.00 -16.77
C PRO A 212 -29.43 20.13 -16.12
#